data_AF-A0A7W0EUS1-F1
#
_entry.id   AF-A0A7W0EUS1-F1
#
_cell.length_a   1.000
_cell.length_b   1.000
_cell.length_c   1.000
_cell.angle_alpha   90.00
_cell.angle_beta   90.00
_cell.angle_gamma   90.00
#
_symmetry.space_group_name_H-M   'P 1'
#
loop_
_entity.id
_entity.type
_entity.pdbx_description
1 polymer ?
#
loop_
_entity_poly.entity_id
_entity_poly.type
_entity_poly.pdbx_seq_one_letter_code
_entity_poly.pdbx_strand_id
1 'polypeptide(L)'
;MKHKYLISDKDGGKSLVITETAEIDKDLYSILCEQKYDVEELKEAAKEGSNNLVAAFRNRNLFPPISASMKIAEGVLVFLESSGKDPVEVLVDETEALEHYEEPIDIITDIEPEEEQLDDLLDDTVDVYDDEIGIKKINSSIQLDEEDLLDDTGDV
;
A
#
# COMPACT_ATOMS: atom_id res chain seq x y z
N MET A 1 9.38 14.17 6.68
CA MET A 1 9.24 12.97 7.53
C MET A 1 10.03 11.88 6.83
N LYS A 2 10.91 11.16 7.52
CA LYS A 2 11.86 10.26 6.87
C LYS A 2 11.37 8.81 6.93
N HIS A 3 11.28 8.21 5.75
CA HIS A 3 11.00 6.79 5.59
C HIS A 3 12.24 6.08 5.06
N LYS A 4 12.46 4.87 5.56
CA LYS A 4 13.50 3.96 5.07
C LYS A 4 12.85 2.65 4.68
N TYR A 5 13.17 2.18 3.48
CA TYR A 5 12.78 0.86 3.00
C TYR A 5 14.03 0.00 2.87
N LEU A 6 14.03 -1.15 3.55
CA LEU A 6 15.08 -2.15 3.44
C LEU A 6 14.58 -3.30 2.58
N ILE A 7 15.28 -3.58 1.48
CA ILE A 7 15.02 -4.71 0.59
C ILE A 7 16.05 -5.77 0.92
N SER A 8 15.61 -6.96 1.30
CA SER A 8 16.51 -8.02 1.76
C SER A 8 16.05 -9.40 1.33
N ASP A 9 17.00 -10.34 1.26
CA ASP A 9 16.72 -11.73 0.96
C ASP A 9 15.89 -12.40 2.06
N LYS A 10 14.98 -13.26 1.61
CA LYS A 10 14.29 -14.20 2.47
C LYS A 10 14.27 -15.58 1.82
N ASP A 11 14.46 -16.60 2.64
CA ASP A 11 14.39 -18.00 2.21
C ASP A 11 15.41 -18.39 1.14
N GLY A 12 16.57 -17.72 1.09
CA GLY A 12 17.70 -18.11 0.25
C GLY A 12 17.47 -17.86 -1.24
N GLY A 13 16.99 -16.66 -1.58
CA GLY A 13 16.82 -16.18 -2.96
C GLY A 13 15.44 -16.47 -3.57
N LYS A 14 14.54 -17.12 -2.84
CA LYS A 14 13.17 -17.42 -3.32
C LYS A 14 12.21 -16.27 -3.10
N SER A 15 12.41 -15.54 -2.01
CA SER A 15 11.55 -14.42 -1.65
C SER A 15 12.39 -13.23 -1.25
N LEU A 16 11.85 -12.04 -1.44
CA LEU A 16 12.43 -10.84 -0.86
C LEU A 16 11.45 -10.21 0.11
N VAL A 17 11.99 -9.45 1.05
CA VAL A 17 11.21 -8.71 2.03
C VAL A 17 11.50 -7.22 1.87
N ILE A 18 10.45 -6.42 1.84
CA ILE A 18 10.51 -4.96 1.94
C ILE A 18 10.07 -4.60 3.36
N THR A 19 11.00 -4.09 4.17
CA THR A 19 10.74 -3.60 5.52
C THR A 19 10.68 -2.08 5.51
N GLU A 20 9.54 -1.51 5.90
CA GLU A 20 9.36 -0.08 6.07
C GLU A 20 9.67 0.34 7.52
N THR A 21 10.50 1.36 7.66
CA THR A 21 10.83 2.01 8.92
C THR A 21 10.58 3.52 8.79
N ALA A 22 9.90 4.12 9.74
CA ALA A 22 9.66 5.56 9.77
C ALA A 22 10.19 6.20 11.05
N GLU A 23 10.57 7.47 10.93
CA GLU A 23 10.90 8.32 12.07
C GLU A 23 9.62 8.73 12.82
N ILE A 24 9.50 8.31 14.09
CA ILE A 24 8.35 8.62 14.96
C ILE A 24 8.62 9.86 15.81
N ASP A 25 9.87 10.02 16.24
CA ASP A 25 10.40 11.20 16.92
C ASP A 25 11.85 11.40 16.43
N LYS A 26 12.46 12.54 16.74
CA LYS A 26 13.81 12.86 16.33
C LYS A 26 14.77 11.74 16.75
N ASP A 27 15.42 11.14 15.76
CA ASP A 27 16.35 10.01 15.93
C ASP A 27 15.72 8.72 16.51
N LEU A 28 14.37 8.63 16.58
CA LEU A 28 13.62 7.46 16.99
C LEU A 28 12.86 6.85 15.81
N TYR A 29 13.23 5.63 15.46
CA TYR A 29 12.68 4.90 14.32
C TYR A 29 11.86 3.68 14.77
N SER A 30 10.74 3.44 14.10
CA SER A 30 9.93 2.22 14.29
C SER A 30 9.70 1.53 12.96
N ILE A 31 9.70 0.20 12.99
CA ILE A 31 9.21 -0.61 11.87
C ILE A 31 7.70 -0.39 11.78
N LEU A 32 7.22 -0.07 10.58
CA LEU A 32 5.79 0.12 10.29
C LEU A 32 5.19 -1.09 9.61
N CYS A 33 5.92 -1.67 8.66
CA CYS A 33 5.45 -2.76 7.81
C CYS A 33 6.60 -3.66 7.41
N GLU A 34 6.31 -4.95 7.26
CA GLU A 34 7.19 -5.91 6.62
C GLU A 34 6.35 -6.73 5.64
N GLN A 35 6.74 -6.71 4.36
CA GLN A 35 6.00 -7.43 3.33
C GLN A 35 6.94 -8.33 2.54
N LYS A 36 6.55 -9.60 2.43
CA LYS A 36 7.25 -10.63 1.67
C LYS A 36 6.67 -10.74 0.27
N TYR A 37 7.55 -10.99 -0.69
CA TYR A 37 7.23 -11.12 -2.12
C TYR A 37 7.97 -12.31 -2.74
N ASP A 38 7.37 -12.91 -3.76
CA ASP A 38 8.04 -13.90 -4.60
C ASP A 38 9.01 -13.20 -5.57
N VAL A 39 10.23 -13.73 -5.67
CA VAL A 39 11.28 -13.12 -6.51
C VAL A 39 10.99 -13.30 -8.00
N GLU A 40 10.37 -14.42 -8.41
CA GLU A 40 10.07 -14.67 -9.82
C GLU A 40 8.93 -13.77 -10.29
N GLU A 41 7.88 -13.58 -9.48
CA GLU A 41 6.80 -12.63 -9.79
C GLU A 41 7.33 -11.20 -9.99
N LEU A 42 8.22 -10.74 -9.10
CA LEU A 42 8.82 -9.40 -9.22
C LEU A 42 9.74 -9.29 -10.44
N LYS A 43 10.49 -10.35 -10.79
CA LYS A 43 11.30 -10.36 -12.02
C LYS A 43 10.43 -10.31 -13.28
N GLU A 44 9.29 -11.00 -13.29
CA GLU A 44 8.35 -10.93 -14.41
C GLU A 44 7.78 -9.53 -14.56
N ALA A 45 7.28 -8.95 -13.47
CA ALA A 45 6.78 -7.58 -13.46
C ALA A 45 7.85 -6.55 -13.88
N ALA A 46 9.09 -6.73 -13.43
CA ALA A 46 10.22 -5.87 -13.81
C ALA A 46 10.52 -5.89 -15.32
N LYS A 47 10.33 -7.02 -16.00
CA LYS A 47 10.53 -7.12 -17.46
C LYS A 47 9.49 -6.33 -18.25
N GLU A 48 8.29 -6.19 -17.69
CA GLU A 48 7.19 -5.43 -18.31
C GLU A 48 7.33 -3.92 -18.07
N GLY A 49 8.10 -3.53 -17.04
CA GLY A 49 8.53 -2.17 -16.79
C GLY A 49 8.32 -1.72 -15.34
N SER A 50 8.86 -0.55 -14.99
CA SER A 50 8.84 -0.05 -13.61
C SER A 50 7.43 0.13 -13.04
N ASN A 51 6.46 0.53 -13.85
CA ASN A 51 5.08 0.67 -13.39
C ASN A 51 4.44 -0.68 -13.02
N ASN A 52 4.77 -1.74 -13.75
CA ASN A 52 4.26 -3.08 -13.47
C ASN A 52 4.95 -3.64 -12.22
N LEU A 53 6.25 -3.38 -12.04
CA LEU A 53 6.96 -3.69 -10.81
C LEU A 53 6.34 -2.98 -9.59
N VAL A 54 6.03 -1.68 -9.73
CA VAL A 54 5.32 -0.91 -8.69
C VAL A 54 3.96 -1.51 -8.38
N ALA A 55 3.18 -1.88 -9.40
CA ALA A 55 1.90 -2.55 -9.21
C ALA A 55 2.03 -3.91 -8.52
N ALA A 56 3.11 -4.64 -8.79
CA ALA A 56 3.35 -5.97 -8.21
C ALA A 56 3.67 -5.92 -6.71
N PHE A 57 4.44 -4.94 -6.24
CA PHE A 57 4.76 -4.86 -4.81
C PHE A 57 3.73 -4.04 -4.00
N ARG A 58 3.03 -3.08 -4.61
CA ARG A 58 2.00 -2.31 -3.91
C ARG A 58 0.83 -3.19 -3.54
N ASN A 59 0.41 -3.10 -2.29
CA ASN A 59 -0.76 -3.79 -1.79
C ASN A 59 -1.40 -3.00 -0.65
N ARG A 60 -2.41 -3.58 0.01
CA ARG A 60 -3.13 -2.92 1.10
C ARG A 60 -2.24 -2.56 2.30
N ASN A 61 -1.13 -3.27 2.50
CA ASN A 61 -0.23 -3.11 3.65
C ASN A 61 1.00 -2.25 3.33
N LEU A 62 1.43 -2.22 2.05
CA LEU A 62 2.51 -1.36 1.56
C LEU A 62 2.00 -0.52 0.38
N PHE A 63 1.63 0.73 0.67
CA PHE A 63 1.06 1.65 -0.32
C PHE A 63 1.73 3.03 -0.30
N PRO A 64 3.05 3.12 -0.57
CA PRO A 64 3.77 4.39 -0.54
C PRO A 64 3.32 5.34 -1.67
N PRO A 65 3.57 6.65 -1.57
CA PRO A 65 3.38 7.60 -2.67
C PRO A 65 4.10 7.16 -3.96
N ILE A 66 3.68 7.67 -5.12
CA ILE A 66 4.26 7.26 -6.43
C ILE A 66 5.77 7.54 -6.48
N SER A 67 6.22 8.70 -6.01
CA SER A 67 7.64 9.08 -5.98
C SER A 67 8.48 8.09 -5.16
N ALA A 68 8.01 7.72 -3.97
CA ALA A 68 8.63 6.71 -3.12
C ALA A 68 8.57 5.32 -3.77
N SER A 69 7.44 4.96 -4.40
CA SER A 69 7.27 3.69 -5.10
C SER A 69 8.31 3.50 -6.20
N MET A 70 8.60 4.54 -6.97
CA MET A 70 9.61 4.49 -8.03
C MET A 70 11.01 4.28 -7.47
N LYS A 71 11.39 4.98 -6.38
CA LYS A 71 12.67 4.77 -5.68
C LYS A 71 12.79 3.34 -5.13
N ILE A 72 11.70 2.78 -4.58
CA ILE A 72 11.65 1.39 -4.12
C ILE A 72 11.82 0.42 -5.29
N ALA A 73 11.15 0.67 -6.42
CA ALA A 73 11.27 -0.16 -7.62
C ALA A 73 12.71 -0.21 -8.14
N GLU A 74 13.41 0.94 -8.17
CA GLU A 74 14.84 1.00 -8.50
C GLU A 74 15.68 0.17 -7.52
N GLY A 75 15.42 0.29 -6.21
CA GLY A 75 16.09 -0.52 -5.20
C GLY A 75 15.85 -2.03 -5.39
N VAL A 76 14.63 -2.43 -5.77
CA VAL A 76 14.29 -3.83 -6.04
C VAL A 76 15.04 -4.32 -7.28
N LEU A 77 15.17 -3.51 -8.34
CA LEU A 77 15.97 -3.86 -9.51
C LEU A 77 17.44 -4.07 -9.14
N VAL A 78 18.03 -3.16 -8.38
CA VAL A 78 19.42 -3.29 -7.90
C VAL A 78 19.60 -4.56 -7.08
N PHE A 79 18.65 -4.87 -6.18
CA PHE A 79 18.67 -6.09 -5.40
C PHE A 79 18.63 -7.34 -6.30
N LEU A 80 17.74 -7.36 -7.30
CA LEU A 80 17.62 -8.47 -8.25
C LEU A 80 18.86 -8.64 -9.13
N GLU A 81 19.49 -7.54 -9.57
CA GLU A 81 20.73 -7.54 -10.35
C GLU A 81 21.92 -8.08 -9.55
N SER A 82 21.95 -7.83 -8.23
CA SER A 82 22.95 -8.41 -7.32
C SER A 82 22.75 -9.90 -7.02
N SER A 83 21.78 -10.55 -7.69
CA SER A 83 21.31 -11.91 -7.39
C SER A 83 20.75 -12.06 -5.97
N GLY A 84 20.22 -10.97 -5.39
CA GLY A 84 19.58 -10.95 -4.08
C GLY A 84 20.53 -11.19 -2.90
N LYS A 85 21.83 -10.92 -3.04
CA LYS A 85 22.80 -11.19 -1.97
C LYS A 85 22.97 -10.02 -1.01
N ASP A 86 22.97 -8.81 -1.55
CA ASP A 86 23.26 -7.60 -0.78
C ASP A 86 21.96 -6.86 -0.51
N PRO A 87 21.63 -6.58 0.77
CA PRO A 87 20.44 -5.81 1.07
C PRO A 87 20.57 -4.38 0.53
N VAL A 88 19.46 -3.83 0.06
CA VAL A 88 19.41 -2.48 -0.52
C VAL A 88 18.59 -1.58 0.39
N GLU A 89 19.17 -0.46 0.80
CA GLU A 89 18.47 0.58 1.57
C GLU A 89 18.01 1.72 0.65
N VAL A 90 16.74 2.08 0.76
CA VAL A 90 16.12 3.20 0.06
C VAL A 90 15.65 4.23 1.08
N LEU A 91 16.20 5.44 1.01
CA LEU A 91 15.84 6.56 1.88
C LEU A 91 14.90 7.50 1.13
N VAL A 92 13.79 7.86 1.78
CA VAL A 92 12.78 8.77 1.26
C VAL A 92 12.56 9.88 2.29
N ASP A 93 12.82 11.12 1.91
CA ASP A 93 12.33 12.27 2.65
C ASP A 93 11.04 12.77 2.02
N GLU A 94 9.94 12.68 2.74
CA GLU A 94 8.63 13.09 2.23
C GLU A 94 8.53 14.60 1.99
N THR A 95 9.40 15.42 2.58
CA THR A 95 9.42 16.86 2.28
C THR A 95 9.86 17.14 0.85
N GLU A 96 10.79 16.35 0.32
CA GLU A 96 11.23 16.48 -1.08
C GLU A 96 10.07 16.27 -2.06
N ALA A 97 9.15 15.35 -1.72
CA ALA A 97 7.98 15.08 -2.56
C ALA A 97 6.99 16.24 -2.57
N LEU A 98 6.91 17.02 -1.49
CA LEU A 98 6.02 18.18 -1.37
C LEU A 98 6.56 19.42 -2.09
N GLU A 99 7.89 19.58 -2.14
CA GLU A 99 8.55 20.72 -2.80
C GLU A 99 8.34 20.74 -4.33
N HIS A 100 8.03 19.59 -4.94
CA HIS A 100 7.81 19.47 -6.38
C HIS A 100 6.34 19.64 -6.81
N TYR A 101 5.42 19.91 -5.88
CA TYR A 101 4.00 20.20 -6.18
C TYR A 101 3.73 21.66 -6.61
N GLU A 102 4.76 22.52 -6.65
CA GLU A 102 4.65 23.91 -7.10
C GLU A 102 4.86 24.09 -8.61
N GLU A 103 4.65 23.06 -9.45
CA GLU A 103 4.34 23.39 -10.85
C GLU A 103 2.97 24.06 -10.85
N PRO A 104 2.84 25.31 -11.34
CA PRO A 104 1.55 25.95 -11.41
C PRO A 104 0.65 25.03 -12.23
N ILE A 105 -0.40 24.50 -11.61
CA ILE A 105 -1.54 24.02 -12.37
C ILE A 105 -1.94 25.24 -13.18
N ASP A 106 -1.73 25.20 -14.49
CA ASP A 106 -2.34 26.16 -15.40
C ASP A 106 -3.83 26.04 -15.13
N ILE A 107 -4.35 26.96 -14.30
CA ILE A 107 -5.77 27.11 -14.09
C ILE A 107 -6.28 27.37 -15.50
N ILE A 108 -7.04 26.42 -16.05
CA ILE A 108 -7.68 26.62 -17.35
C ILE A 108 -8.66 27.77 -17.12
N THR A 109 -8.21 29.00 -17.38
CA THR A 109 -9.01 30.22 -17.27
C THR A 109 -10.02 30.34 -18.41
N ASP A 110 -9.94 29.43 -19.38
CA ASP A 110 -10.80 29.34 -20.56
C ASP A 110 -11.84 28.21 -20.44
N ILE A 111 -12.33 27.94 -19.22
CA ILE A 111 -13.64 27.30 -19.08
C ILE A 111 -14.66 28.41 -19.32
N GLU A 112 -15.28 28.42 -20.51
CA GLU A 112 -16.51 29.19 -20.67
C GLU A 112 -17.50 28.74 -19.58
N PRO A 113 -18.15 29.66 -18.85
CA PRO A 113 -19.14 29.30 -17.87
C PRO A 113 -20.35 28.69 -18.58
N GLU A 114 -20.34 27.39 -18.84
CA GLU A 114 -21.57 26.61 -18.97
C GLU A 114 -22.16 26.46 -17.56
N GLU A 115 -22.63 27.57 -16.99
CA GLU A 115 -23.32 27.62 -15.70
C GLU A 115 -24.73 27.00 -15.75
N GLU A 116 -25.22 26.60 -16.93
CA GLU A 116 -26.63 26.26 -17.13
C GLU A 116 -27.01 24.80 -16.82
N GLN A 117 -26.09 23.91 -16.43
CA GLN A 117 -26.40 22.48 -16.24
C GLN A 117 -26.06 21.90 -14.86
N LEU A 118 -25.43 22.67 -13.96
CA LEU A 118 -25.08 22.16 -12.63
C LEU A 118 -26.26 22.24 -11.64
N ASP A 119 -27.18 23.19 -11.84
CA ASP A 119 -28.39 23.32 -11.03
C ASP A 119 -29.39 22.17 -11.30
N ASP A 120 -29.45 21.69 -12.55
CA ASP A 120 -30.26 20.51 -12.93
C ASP A 120 -29.71 19.20 -12.33
N LEU A 121 -28.40 19.12 -12.02
CA LEU A 121 -27.80 17.94 -11.37
C LEU A 121 -28.08 17.90 -9.86
N LEU A 122 -28.43 19.03 -9.25
CA LEU A 122 -28.78 19.13 -7.84
C LEU A 122 -30.28 18.85 -7.56
N ASP A 123 -31.11 18.85 -8.62
CA ASP A 123 -32.56 18.59 -8.52
C ASP A 123 -32.93 17.12 -8.79
N ASP A 124 -31.93 16.24 -8.99
CA ASP A 124 -32.12 14.80 -8.81
C ASP A 124 -32.41 14.56 -7.32
N THR A 125 -33.71 14.60 -7.01
CA THR A 125 -34.30 14.23 -5.75
C THR A 125 -33.54 13.06 -5.16
N VAL A 126 -32.95 13.28 -3.99
CA VAL A 126 -32.37 12.21 -3.18
C VAL A 126 -33.45 11.14 -3.08
N ASP A 127 -33.26 10.01 -3.77
CA ASP A 127 -34.05 8.83 -3.50
C ASP A 127 -33.84 8.57 -2.01
N VAL A 128 -34.88 8.84 -1.22
CA VAL A 128 -34.92 8.44 0.17
C VAL A 128 -34.65 6.96 0.14
N TYR A 129 -33.45 6.56 0.57
CA TYR A 129 -33.10 5.15 0.68
C TYR A 129 -34.25 4.49 1.43
N ASP A 130 -34.98 3.64 0.73
CA ASP A 130 -35.99 2.81 1.35
C ASP A 130 -35.23 1.96 2.36
N ASP A 131 -35.47 2.22 3.65
CA ASP A 131 -34.85 1.56 4.81
C ASP A 131 -35.24 0.06 4.90
N GLU A 132 -35.64 -0.54 3.78
CA GLU A 132 -36.02 -1.94 3.65
C GLU A 132 -35.04 -2.73 2.78
N ILE A 133 -33.72 -2.52 2.94
CA ILE A 133 -32.81 -3.66 2.76
C ILE A 133 -32.96 -4.53 4.01
N GLY A 134 -34.04 -5.30 4.02
CA GLY A 134 -34.30 -6.31 5.02
C GLY A 134 -33.08 -7.21 5.12
N ILE A 135 -32.36 -7.11 6.25
CA ILE A 135 -31.36 -8.10 6.66
C ILE A 135 -32.14 -9.41 6.75
N LYS A 136 -32.08 -10.23 5.69
CA LYS A 136 -32.64 -11.56 5.71
C LYS A 136 -31.87 -12.32 6.78
N LYS A 137 -32.53 -12.45 7.94
CA LYS A 137 -32.23 -13.31 9.08
C LYS A 137 -31.10 -14.30 8.76
N ILE A 138 -29.87 -13.90 9.08
CA ILE A 138 -28.73 -14.80 9.02
C ILE A 138 -28.93 -15.88 10.08
N ASN A 139 -29.34 -17.08 9.66
CA ASN A 139 -29.45 -18.24 10.55
C ASN A 139 -28.08 -18.93 10.74
N SER A 140 -26.97 -18.20 10.63
CA SER A 140 -25.65 -18.74 10.91
C SER A 140 -25.44 -18.73 12.42
N SER A 141 -25.82 -19.83 13.07
CA SER A 141 -25.21 -20.18 14.35
C SER A 141 -23.74 -20.45 14.07
N ILE A 142 -22.85 -19.61 14.60
CA ILE A 142 -21.46 -20.03 14.79
C ILE A 142 -21.51 -21.29 15.65
N GLN A 143 -21.03 -22.41 15.12
CA GLN A 143 -20.76 -23.59 15.90
C GLN A 143 -19.33 -23.42 16.42
N LEU A 144 -19.22 -23.19 17.72
CA LEU A 144 -17.96 -23.36 18.42
C LEU A 144 -17.81 -24.87 18.59
N ASP A 145 -16.82 -25.48 17.93
CA ASP A 145 -16.40 -26.83 18.31
C ASP A 145 -15.84 -26.74 19.73
N GLU A 146 -16.50 -27.40 20.67
CA GLU A 146 -16.10 -27.45 22.08
C GLU A 146 -14.76 -28.21 22.30
N GLU A 147 -14.09 -28.68 21.25
CA GLU A 147 -12.79 -29.38 21.34
C GLU A 147 -11.57 -28.46 21.50
N ASP A 148 -11.68 -27.14 21.29
CA ASP A 148 -10.56 -26.20 21.50
C ASP A 148 -10.59 -25.48 22.87
N LEU A 149 -11.52 -25.86 23.76
CA LEU A 149 -11.40 -25.55 25.19
C LEU A 149 -10.55 -26.63 25.88
N LEU A 150 -9.28 -26.69 25.52
CA LEU A 150 -8.28 -27.36 26.36
C LEU A 150 -8.12 -26.55 27.65
N ASP A 151 -8.90 -26.99 28.63
CA ASP A 151 -8.71 -26.76 30.05
C ASP A 151 -7.30 -27.21 30.45
N ASP A 152 -6.36 -26.28 30.52
CA ASP A 152 -5.12 -26.47 31.29
C ASP A 152 -5.46 -26.40 32.78
N THR A 153 -6.20 -27.40 33.26
CA THR A 153 -6.24 -27.75 34.68
C THR A 153 -5.26 -28.90 34.92
N GLY A 154 -4.06 -28.53 35.37
CA GLY A 154 -2.98 -29.48 35.59
C GLY A 154 -1.95 -29.00 36.60
N ASP A 155 -2.37 -28.86 37.86
CA ASP A 155 -1.52 -28.89 39.06
C ASP A 155 -0.37 -29.90 38.93
N VAL A 156 0.89 -29.43 39.03
CA VAL A 156 2.00 -30.03 39.81
C VAL A 156 2.98 -28.93 40.25
#